data_AF-A0A7C7L9Q9-F1
#
_entry.id   AF-A0A7C7L9Q9-F1
#
_cell.length_a   1.000
_cell.length_b   1.000
_cell.length_c   1.000
_cell.angle_alpha   90.00
_cell.angle_beta   90.00
_cell.angle_gamma   90.00
#
_symmetry.space_group_name_H-M   'P 1'
#
loop_
_entity.id
_entity.type
_entity.pdbx_description
1 polymer ?
#
loop_
_entity_poly.entity_id
_entity_poly.type
_entity_poly.pdbx_seq_one_letter_code
_entity_poly.pdbx_strand_id
1 'polypeptide(L)'
;MHRIRLTEPKIARRLALVETLVYRRHQPLPPFRFHAGDEPLVAPDVDDGDWPVIEPGSCWGELSQDFTLRTTFAVPGDWQAPVALFLPIGDAHRFVLPEALAYIDGAAYQGVNAYHQEILLPPRWCDGITHVLALHGWFGIGNEPVLMGQPEIVQIHQPTRDFVAAARVALGVLRELDEHDPIRSRLLNGLSESFRQLDLREPFGDGFYDSVEVAQQTLDESLAAAGSPLTVDIIAAGHAHLDVAWLWPTSQTRRKAARTFSSVLRLMEQFSDFHFTQSQPQLYRYICEDYPDIFEQIWARVAEGRWEVTGGMWVEADCNVIGAESLVRQFLLGRGYFSKHFGEAETPILPSYSPPSAGEMAVAVRPAKCWRTASDWPITPARQRVHR
;
A
#
# COMPACT_ATOMS: atom_id res chain seq x y z
N MET A 1 10.57 36.64 27.35
CA MET A 1 10.36 35.72 26.21
C MET A 1 9.24 34.76 26.57
N HIS A 2 8.03 34.97 26.05
CA HIS A 2 6.99 33.94 26.15
C HIS A 2 7.50 32.72 25.39
N ARG A 3 7.85 31.64 26.11
CA ARG A 3 8.12 30.33 25.50
C ARG A 3 6.80 29.85 24.90
N ILE A 4 6.53 30.22 23.65
CA ILE A 4 5.34 29.75 22.93
C ILE A 4 5.55 28.24 22.72
N ARG A 5 4.92 27.43 23.58
CA ARG A 5 4.79 26.00 23.36
C ARG A 5 3.84 25.79 22.19
N LEU A 6 4.24 24.92 21.25
CA LEU A 6 3.33 24.53 20.18
C LEU A 6 2.27 23.64 20.80
N THR A 7 1.01 24.01 20.63
CA THR A 7 -0.13 23.18 21.03
C THR A 7 -0.36 22.11 19.97
N GLU A 8 -1.07 21.04 20.34
CA GLU A 8 -1.42 19.94 19.43
C GLU A 8 -2.04 20.43 18.10
N PRO A 9 -3.00 21.38 18.07
CA PRO A 9 -3.52 21.91 16.81
C PRO A 9 -2.49 22.69 15.98
N LYS A 10 -1.51 23.34 16.61
CA LYS A 10 -0.44 24.05 15.89
C LYS A 10 0.54 23.07 15.25
N ILE A 11 0.85 21.97 15.95
CA ILE A 11 1.70 20.89 15.43
C ILE A 11 0.99 20.22 14.25
N ALA A 12 -0.29 19.88 14.38
CA ALA A 12 -1.08 19.30 13.29
C ALA A 12 -1.06 20.17 12.02
N ARG A 13 -1.25 21.49 12.16
CA ARG A 13 -1.19 22.42 11.01
C ARG A 13 0.19 22.50 10.39
N ARG A 14 1.26 22.51 11.20
CA ARG A 14 2.64 22.50 10.68
C ARG A 14 2.99 21.18 10.01
N LEU A 15 2.53 20.06 10.54
CA LEU A 15 2.71 18.74 9.94
C LEU A 15 2.07 18.72 8.55
N ALA A 16 0.84 19.21 8.41
CA ALA A 16 0.18 19.31 7.10
C ALA A 16 0.97 20.15 6.09
N LEU A 17 1.61 21.25 6.52
CA LEU A 17 2.50 22.04 5.67
C LEU A 17 3.79 21.27 5.30
N VAL A 18 4.44 20.65 6.27
CA VAL A 18 5.69 19.89 6.04
C VAL A 18 5.44 18.70 5.11
N GLU A 19 4.26 18.10 5.18
CA GLU A 19 3.85 17.00 4.30
C GLU A 19 3.81 17.42 2.82
N THR A 20 3.43 18.66 2.50
CA THR A 20 3.50 19.17 1.11
C THR A 20 4.93 19.37 0.61
N LEU A 21 5.92 19.35 1.51
CA LEU A 21 7.34 19.52 1.20
C LEU A 21 8.10 18.17 1.12
N VAL A 22 7.39 17.04 1.18
CA VAL A 22 7.99 15.70 0.97
C VAL A 22 8.56 15.57 -0.45
N TYR A 23 7.87 16.15 -1.43
CA TYR A 23 8.33 16.19 -2.81
C TYR A 23 9.16 17.45 -3.03
N ARG A 24 10.48 17.27 -3.16
CA ARG A 24 11.44 18.36 -3.32
C ARG A 24 11.41 18.97 -4.71
N ARG A 25 11.19 18.14 -5.72
CA ARG A 25 11.12 18.53 -7.13
C ARG A 25 9.92 17.87 -7.78
N HIS A 26 9.37 18.56 -8.77
CA HIS A 26 8.19 18.16 -9.52
C HIS A 26 8.44 18.41 -10.99
N GLN A 27 7.99 17.48 -11.84
CA GLN A 27 7.95 17.65 -13.28
C GLN A 27 6.62 17.12 -13.81
N PRO A 28 5.75 17.99 -14.36
CA PRO A 28 4.52 17.57 -14.99
C PRO A 28 4.74 16.55 -16.12
N LEU A 29 3.92 15.51 -16.12
CA LEU A 29 3.79 14.61 -17.27
C LEU A 29 2.84 15.22 -18.32
N PRO A 30 2.97 14.81 -19.59
CA PRO A 30 1.93 15.06 -20.58
C PRO A 30 0.57 14.53 -20.07
N PRO A 31 -0.53 15.25 -20.33
CA PRO A 31 -1.87 14.80 -20.01
C PRO A 31 -2.16 13.38 -20.53
N PHE A 32 -3.00 12.63 -19.83
CA PHE A 32 -3.35 11.28 -20.24
C PHE A 32 -4.19 11.27 -21.51
N ARG A 33 -3.84 10.40 -22.44
CA ARG A 33 -4.72 9.96 -23.52
C ARG A 33 -5.65 8.85 -23.02
N PHE A 34 -6.91 8.90 -23.40
CA PHE A 34 -7.97 8.05 -22.85
C PHE A 34 -8.63 7.17 -23.91
N HIS A 35 -8.77 5.89 -23.58
CA HIS A 35 -9.56 4.94 -24.34
C HIS A 35 -10.55 4.24 -23.42
N ALA A 36 -11.84 4.28 -23.76
CA ALA A 36 -12.88 3.51 -23.09
C ALA A 36 -12.92 2.10 -23.69
N GLY A 37 -12.70 1.07 -22.87
CA GLY A 37 -12.74 -0.30 -23.32
C GLY A 37 -12.09 -1.28 -22.36
N ASP A 38 -12.50 -2.54 -22.50
CA ASP A 38 -12.04 -3.66 -21.69
C ASP A 38 -10.66 -4.20 -22.13
N GLU A 39 -10.24 -3.88 -23.34
CA GLU A 39 -8.96 -4.33 -23.89
C GLU A 39 -7.78 -3.62 -23.20
N PRO A 40 -6.80 -4.37 -22.68
CA PRO A 40 -5.62 -3.81 -22.04
C PRO A 40 -4.62 -3.31 -23.09
N LEU A 41 -4.86 -2.12 -23.64
CA LEU A 41 -4.02 -1.45 -24.63
C LEU A 41 -2.73 -0.87 -24.02
N VAL A 42 -1.94 -1.73 -23.38
CA VAL A 42 -0.80 -1.38 -22.51
C VAL A 42 0.57 -1.53 -23.16
N ALA A 43 0.65 -2.19 -24.33
CA ALA A 43 1.92 -2.40 -25.02
C ALA A 43 2.53 -1.06 -25.49
N PRO A 44 3.87 -0.95 -25.56
CA PRO A 44 4.54 0.30 -25.94
C PRO A 44 4.19 0.80 -27.35
N ASP A 45 3.87 -0.11 -28.27
CA ASP A 45 3.64 0.13 -29.69
C ASP A 45 2.17 0.41 -30.07
N VAL A 46 1.27 0.45 -29.09
CA VAL A 46 -0.12 0.87 -29.31
C VAL A 46 -0.16 2.31 -29.82
N ASP A 47 -0.82 2.51 -30.96
CA ASP A 47 -1.12 3.83 -31.50
C ASP A 47 -2.27 4.48 -30.73
N ASP A 48 -1.94 5.52 -29.97
CA ASP A 48 -2.90 6.32 -29.20
C ASP A 48 -3.04 7.75 -29.75
N GLY A 49 -2.54 8.04 -30.95
CA GLY A 49 -2.49 9.40 -31.51
C GLY A 49 -3.85 10.09 -31.63
N ASP A 50 -4.90 9.33 -31.92
CA ASP A 50 -6.27 9.82 -32.09
C ASP A 50 -7.10 9.77 -30.79
N TRP A 51 -6.52 9.31 -29.68
CA TRP A 51 -7.26 9.20 -28.42
C TRP A 51 -7.53 10.58 -27.82
N PRO A 52 -8.73 10.81 -27.26
CA PRO A 52 -9.02 12.05 -26.55
C PRO A 52 -8.05 12.25 -25.38
N VAL A 53 -7.68 13.51 -25.14
CA VAL A 53 -6.80 13.91 -24.05
C VAL A 53 -7.64 14.36 -22.85
N ILE A 54 -7.30 13.87 -21.67
CA ILE A 54 -7.89 14.32 -20.40
C ILE A 54 -6.97 15.39 -19.81
N GLU A 55 -7.41 16.65 -19.87
CA GLU A 55 -6.66 17.75 -19.28
C GLU A 55 -6.70 17.70 -17.74
N PRO A 56 -5.57 17.97 -17.05
CA PRO A 56 -5.56 18.14 -15.60
C PRO A 56 -6.60 19.17 -15.13
N GLY A 57 -7.33 18.83 -14.07
CA GLY A 57 -8.44 19.61 -13.53
C GLY A 57 -9.78 19.40 -14.24
N SER A 58 -9.86 18.55 -15.27
CA SER A 58 -11.12 18.17 -15.91
C SER A 58 -11.74 16.92 -15.27
N CYS A 59 -13.07 16.80 -15.37
CA CYS A 59 -13.78 15.57 -15.03
C CYS A 59 -13.57 14.52 -16.12
N TRP A 60 -13.41 13.26 -15.72
CA TRP A 60 -13.19 12.16 -16.67
C TRP A 60 -13.91 10.89 -16.27
N GLY A 61 -14.06 9.98 -17.24
CA GLY A 61 -14.61 8.63 -17.08
C GLY A 61 -16.11 8.57 -16.84
N GLU A 62 -16.65 7.35 -16.91
CA GLU A 62 -18.06 7.05 -16.72
C GLU A 62 -18.27 5.87 -15.76
N LEU A 63 -19.48 5.77 -15.21
CA LEU A 63 -19.85 4.71 -14.28
C LEU A 63 -19.68 3.32 -14.92
N SER A 64 -19.04 2.43 -14.18
CA SER A 64 -18.75 1.05 -14.56
C SER A 64 -17.94 0.89 -15.85
N GLN A 65 -17.23 1.93 -16.29
CA GLN A 65 -16.44 1.91 -17.50
C GLN A 65 -15.05 1.32 -17.26
N ASP A 66 -14.66 0.36 -18.08
CA ASP A 66 -13.26 -0.05 -18.23
C ASP A 66 -12.52 0.96 -19.09
N PHE A 67 -11.27 1.23 -18.74
CA PHE A 67 -10.47 2.25 -19.42
C PHE A 67 -9.02 1.84 -19.57
N THR A 68 -8.37 2.48 -20.54
CA THR A 68 -6.92 2.56 -20.64
C THR A 68 -6.51 4.02 -20.74
N LEU A 69 -5.62 4.46 -19.85
CA LEU A 69 -4.96 5.76 -19.90
C LEU A 69 -3.51 5.57 -20.36
N ARG A 70 -3.00 6.46 -21.21
CA ARG A 70 -1.62 6.41 -21.70
C ARG A 70 -0.95 7.76 -21.63
N THR A 71 0.31 7.78 -21.24
CA THR A 71 1.20 8.95 -21.30
C THR A 71 2.65 8.47 -21.40
N THR A 72 3.59 9.41 -21.39
CA THR A 72 5.02 9.13 -21.40
C THR A 72 5.71 9.88 -20.28
N PHE A 73 6.85 9.38 -19.83
CA PHE A 73 7.69 10.06 -18.84
C PHE A 73 9.16 9.83 -19.12
N ALA A 74 10.00 10.76 -18.69
CA ALA A 74 11.45 10.62 -18.69
C ALA A 74 11.98 11.26 -17.41
N VAL A 75 12.68 10.48 -16.58
CA VAL A 75 13.26 10.98 -15.33
C VAL A 75 14.46 11.88 -15.67
N PRO A 76 14.54 13.13 -15.17
CA PRO A 76 15.69 13.98 -15.44
C PRO A 76 16.99 13.39 -14.90
N GLY A 77 18.05 13.44 -15.71
CA GLY A 77 19.33 12.80 -15.38
C GLY A 77 20.07 13.40 -14.17
N ASP A 78 19.68 14.58 -13.69
CA ASP A 78 20.24 15.21 -12.49
C ASP A 78 19.47 14.87 -11.21
N TRP A 79 18.36 14.13 -11.30
CA TRP A 79 17.56 13.73 -10.15
C TRP A 79 18.17 12.51 -9.46
N GLN A 80 18.27 12.60 -8.14
CA GLN A 80 18.71 11.50 -7.30
C GLN A 80 17.50 10.76 -6.73
N ALA A 81 17.57 9.43 -6.67
CA ALA A 81 16.57 8.60 -6.01
C ALA A 81 16.39 8.99 -4.53
N PRO A 82 15.20 8.78 -3.94
CA PRO A 82 14.02 8.16 -4.53
C PRO A 82 13.24 9.09 -5.47
N VAL A 83 12.82 8.55 -6.62
CA VAL A 83 11.97 9.22 -7.62
C VAL A 83 10.71 8.38 -7.80
N ALA A 84 9.55 9.03 -7.94
CA ALA A 84 8.28 8.34 -8.14
C ALA A 84 7.43 9.03 -9.22
N LEU A 85 6.48 8.27 -9.76
CA LEU A 85 5.34 8.81 -10.51
C LEU A 85 4.24 9.13 -9.51
N PHE A 86 3.72 10.36 -9.54
CA PHE A 86 2.54 10.78 -8.80
C PHE A 86 1.36 10.86 -9.78
N LEU A 87 0.37 10.00 -9.57
CA LEU A 87 -0.73 9.71 -10.49
C LEU A 87 -2.09 9.94 -9.82
N PRO A 88 -2.53 11.21 -9.68
CA PRO A 88 -3.78 11.57 -9.03
C PRO A 88 -4.99 11.33 -9.94
N ILE A 89 -5.32 10.06 -10.20
CA ILE A 89 -6.45 9.65 -11.06
C ILE A 89 -7.83 9.78 -10.37
N GLY A 90 -7.87 10.27 -9.13
CA GLY A 90 -9.10 10.52 -8.38
C GLY A 90 -8.82 11.05 -6.98
N ASP A 91 -9.88 11.42 -6.25
CA ASP A 91 -9.78 12.06 -4.93
C ASP A 91 -10.35 11.17 -3.79
N ALA A 92 -9.60 11.05 -2.69
CA ALA A 92 -9.64 10.00 -1.66
C ALA A 92 -10.77 10.13 -0.62
N HIS A 93 -11.94 10.66 -1.00
CA HIS A 93 -13.06 10.87 -0.08
C HIS A 93 -14.18 9.82 -0.19
N ARG A 94 -14.01 8.75 -0.98
CA ARG A 94 -15.08 7.79 -1.31
C ARG A 94 -14.63 6.34 -1.45
N PHE A 95 -15.58 5.42 -1.24
CA PHE A 95 -15.34 3.98 -1.14
C PHE A 95 -15.16 3.26 -2.50
N VAL A 96 -15.75 3.76 -3.60
CA VAL A 96 -15.59 3.17 -4.93
C VAL A 96 -15.15 4.25 -5.93
N LEU A 97 -13.88 4.21 -6.28
CA LEU A 97 -13.18 5.19 -7.12
C LEU A 97 -12.40 4.48 -8.23
N PRO A 98 -11.91 5.23 -9.24
CA PRO A 98 -11.11 4.65 -10.30
C PRO A 98 -9.88 3.92 -9.76
N GLU A 99 -9.65 2.73 -10.28
CA GLU A 99 -8.55 1.86 -9.90
C GLU A 99 -7.92 1.23 -11.14
N ALA A 100 -6.60 1.24 -11.23
CA ALA A 100 -5.87 0.75 -12.39
C ALA A 100 -4.64 -0.05 -11.98
N LEU A 101 -4.20 -0.95 -12.85
CA LEU A 101 -2.85 -1.50 -12.80
C LEU A 101 -1.97 -0.65 -13.71
N ALA A 102 -0.86 -0.16 -13.18
CA ALA A 102 0.14 0.55 -13.97
C ALA A 102 1.06 -0.43 -14.68
N TYR A 103 1.30 -0.13 -15.95
CA TYR A 103 2.22 -0.82 -16.83
C TYR A 103 3.26 0.18 -17.31
N ILE A 104 4.54 -0.16 -17.18
CA ILE A 104 5.64 0.65 -17.69
C ILE A 104 6.30 -0.18 -18.79
N ASP A 105 6.32 0.38 -20.00
CA ASP A 105 6.74 -0.30 -21.23
C ASP A 105 6.05 -1.67 -21.43
N GLY A 106 4.76 -1.75 -21.10
CA GLY A 106 3.95 -2.96 -21.20
C GLY A 106 4.10 -3.95 -20.05
N ALA A 107 5.05 -3.76 -19.13
CA ALA A 107 5.23 -4.63 -17.97
C ALA A 107 4.36 -4.16 -16.78
N ALA A 108 3.50 -5.05 -16.28
CA ALA A 108 2.68 -4.78 -15.09
C ALA A 108 3.57 -4.52 -13.85
N TYR A 109 3.26 -3.47 -13.09
CA TYR A 109 4.14 -3.04 -12.00
C TYR A 109 3.44 -2.82 -10.66
N GLN A 110 2.43 -1.94 -10.59
CA GLN A 110 1.81 -1.55 -9.32
C GLN A 110 0.37 -1.08 -9.50
N GLY A 111 -0.50 -1.38 -8.53
CA GLY A 111 -1.86 -0.84 -8.50
C GLY A 111 -1.90 0.65 -8.15
N VAL A 112 -2.77 1.40 -8.81
CA VAL A 112 -3.02 2.84 -8.61
C VAL A 112 -4.49 3.04 -8.28
N ASN A 113 -4.77 3.87 -7.29
CA ASN A 113 -6.12 4.34 -6.95
C ASN A 113 -6.02 5.66 -6.17
N ALA A 114 -7.16 6.21 -5.74
CA ALA A 114 -7.18 7.48 -5.02
C ALA A 114 -6.39 7.48 -3.68
N TYR A 115 -6.23 6.34 -3.03
CA TYR A 115 -5.43 6.19 -1.80
C TYR A 115 -3.97 5.81 -2.08
N HIS A 116 -3.67 5.35 -3.29
CA HIS A 116 -2.36 4.90 -3.72
C HIS A 116 -2.01 5.55 -5.06
N GLN A 117 -1.53 6.79 -4.99
CA GLN A 117 -1.22 7.62 -6.15
C GLN A 117 0.28 7.64 -6.48
N GLU A 118 1.14 7.02 -5.65
CA GLU A 118 2.59 7.05 -5.83
C GLU A 118 3.13 5.71 -6.32
N ILE A 119 3.93 5.73 -7.39
CA ILE A 119 4.69 4.57 -7.87
C ILE A 119 6.18 4.88 -7.78
N LEU A 120 6.88 4.24 -6.85
CA LEU A 120 8.33 4.38 -6.73
C LEU A 120 9.03 3.73 -7.93
N LEU A 121 9.88 4.50 -8.61
CA LEU A 121 10.61 4.05 -9.79
C LEU A 121 11.92 3.35 -9.40
N PRO A 122 12.13 2.10 -9.84
CA PRO A 122 13.41 1.42 -9.71
C PRO A 122 14.44 2.03 -10.68
N PRO A 123 15.75 1.85 -10.42
CA PRO A 123 16.81 2.47 -11.23
C PRO A 123 16.73 2.23 -12.73
N ARG A 124 16.14 1.11 -13.17
CA ARG A 124 15.97 0.74 -14.58
C ARG A 124 15.07 1.69 -15.39
N TRP A 125 14.24 2.50 -14.74
CA TRP A 125 13.38 3.50 -15.38
C TRP A 125 13.78 4.94 -15.02
N CYS A 126 14.98 5.08 -14.45
CA CYS A 126 15.62 6.35 -14.11
C CYS A 126 16.87 6.56 -14.98
N ASP A 127 16.79 6.22 -16.27
CA ASP A 127 17.92 6.21 -17.22
C ASP A 127 17.97 7.44 -18.14
N GLY A 128 17.00 8.35 -18.02
CA GLY A 128 16.88 9.56 -18.84
C GLY A 128 16.22 9.36 -20.19
N ILE A 129 15.74 8.14 -20.50
CA ILE A 129 15.02 7.81 -21.73
C ILE A 129 13.52 7.98 -21.49
N THR A 130 12.78 8.19 -22.58
CA THR A 130 11.32 8.23 -22.54
C THR A 130 10.74 6.82 -22.44
N HIS A 131 9.97 6.58 -21.39
CA HIS A 131 9.19 5.37 -21.16
C HIS A 131 7.70 5.62 -21.41
N VAL A 132 6.98 4.55 -21.77
CA VAL A 132 5.52 4.57 -21.91
C VAL A 132 4.89 4.15 -20.59
N LEU A 133 3.98 4.97 -20.06
CA LEU A 133 3.13 4.63 -18.93
C LEU A 133 1.70 4.37 -19.43
N ALA A 134 1.19 3.18 -19.16
CA ALA A 134 -0.20 2.83 -19.38
C ALA A 134 -0.89 2.44 -18.07
N LEU A 135 -2.11 2.93 -17.83
CA LEU A 135 -2.95 2.54 -16.71
C LEU A 135 -4.19 1.84 -17.28
N HIS A 136 -4.34 0.55 -17.01
CA HIS A 136 -5.55 -0.18 -17.39
C HIS A 136 -6.39 -0.48 -16.14
N GLY A 137 -7.66 -0.09 -16.17
CA GLY A 137 -8.45 -0.02 -14.96
C GLY A 137 -9.95 0.03 -15.17
N TRP A 138 -10.65 0.21 -14.06
CA TRP A 138 -12.10 0.29 -13.99
C TRP A 138 -12.50 1.49 -13.14
N PHE A 139 -13.47 2.25 -13.61
CA PHE A 139 -13.85 3.54 -13.01
C PHE A 139 -14.67 3.38 -11.72
N GLY A 140 -15.31 2.22 -11.52
CA GLY A 140 -16.14 1.95 -10.35
C GLY A 140 -17.62 2.26 -10.54
N ILE A 141 -18.43 2.09 -9.48
CA ILE A 141 -19.90 2.32 -9.50
C ILE A 141 -20.31 3.70 -8.95
N GLY A 142 -19.36 4.59 -8.69
CA GLY A 142 -19.65 5.95 -8.24
C GLY A 142 -20.20 6.80 -9.38
N ASN A 143 -21.25 7.61 -9.11
CA ASN A 143 -21.88 8.48 -10.10
C ASN A 143 -21.52 9.97 -9.92
N GLU A 144 -20.45 10.24 -9.18
CA GLU A 144 -20.01 11.61 -8.90
C GLU A 144 -18.83 11.96 -9.79
N PRO A 145 -18.70 13.23 -10.23
CA PRO A 145 -17.58 13.64 -11.07
C PRO A 145 -16.25 13.40 -10.37
N VAL A 146 -15.30 12.79 -11.09
CA VAL A 146 -13.92 12.59 -10.63
C VAL A 146 -13.01 13.48 -11.45
N LEU A 147 -12.21 14.30 -10.75
CA LEU A 147 -11.22 15.18 -11.38
C LEU A 147 -9.92 14.42 -11.62
N MET A 148 -9.34 14.59 -12.80
CA MET A 148 -7.96 14.18 -13.08
C MET A 148 -7.02 15.22 -12.47
N GLY A 149 -6.19 14.86 -11.50
CA GLY A 149 -5.12 15.74 -11.02
C GLY A 149 -3.98 15.85 -12.04
N GLN A 150 -3.00 16.72 -11.78
CA GLN A 150 -1.80 16.78 -12.61
C GLN A 150 -0.93 15.54 -12.37
N PRO A 151 -0.71 14.66 -13.37
CA PRO A 151 0.28 13.61 -13.25
C PRO A 151 1.69 14.21 -13.30
N GLU A 152 2.59 13.74 -12.45
CA GLU A 152 3.93 14.29 -12.27
C GLU A 152 4.98 13.20 -12.01
N ILE A 153 6.23 13.49 -12.35
CA ILE A 153 7.39 12.85 -11.73
C ILE A 153 7.76 13.67 -10.51
N VAL A 154 7.97 13.03 -9.38
CA VAL A 154 8.32 13.69 -8.12
C VAL A 154 9.63 13.14 -7.55
N GLN A 155 10.51 14.03 -7.08
CA GLN A 155 11.69 13.65 -6.32
C GLN A 155 11.34 13.66 -4.84
N ILE A 156 11.48 12.52 -4.19
CA ILE A 156 11.13 12.33 -2.80
C ILE A 156 12.32 12.72 -1.93
N HIS A 157 12.12 13.66 -1.00
CA HIS A 157 13.08 13.89 0.07
C HIS A 157 12.83 12.91 1.21
N GLN A 158 13.54 11.78 1.19
CA GLN A 158 13.34 10.68 2.14
C GLN A 158 13.42 11.14 3.62
N PRO A 159 14.38 11.98 4.05
CA PRO A 159 14.41 12.46 5.44
C PRO A 159 13.14 13.22 5.84
N THR A 160 12.53 13.99 4.93
CA THR A 160 11.27 14.70 5.22
C THR A 160 10.12 13.71 5.34
N ARG A 161 10.08 12.70 4.46
CA ARG A 161 9.06 11.63 4.51
C ARG A 161 9.13 10.88 5.84
N ASP A 162 10.32 10.50 6.27
CA ASP A 162 10.53 9.77 7.52
C ASP A 162 10.11 10.63 8.72
N PHE A 163 10.47 11.91 8.72
CA PHE A 163 10.04 12.87 9.74
C PHE A 163 8.52 13.03 9.80
N VAL A 164 7.87 13.18 8.65
CA VAL A 164 6.41 13.29 8.56
C VAL A 164 5.75 12.03 9.10
N ALA A 165 6.26 10.84 8.75
CA ALA A 165 5.73 9.57 9.23
C ALA A 165 5.87 9.45 10.76
N ALA A 166 7.06 9.70 11.30
CA ALA A 166 7.33 9.65 12.75
C ALA A 166 6.47 10.68 13.52
N ALA A 167 6.41 11.92 13.03
CA ALA A 167 5.63 12.99 13.66
C ALA A 167 4.12 12.69 13.61
N ARG A 168 3.61 12.13 12.50
CA ARG A 168 2.21 11.71 12.37
C ARG A 168 1.84 10.63 13.37
N VAL A 169 2.68 9.59 13.47
CA VAL A 169 2.45 8.49 14.43
C VAL A 169 2.49 9.02 15.86
N ALA A 170 3.50 9.81 16.22
CA ALA A 170 3.62 10.40 17.56
C ALA A 170 2.42 11.31 17.91
N LEU A 171 1.94 12.11 16.96
CA LEU A 171 0.75 12.95 17.12
C LEU A 171 -0.52 12.11 17.26
N GLY A 172 -0.64 11.01 16.51
CA GLY A 172 -1.73 10.05 16.64
C GLY A 172 -1.77 9.42 18.02
N VAL A 173 -0.65 8.86 18.49
CA VAL A 173 -0.53 8.28 19.84
C VAL A 173 -0.88 9.31 20.92
N LEU A 174 -0.39 10.55 20.79
CA LEU A 174 -0.70 11.63 21.72
C LEU A 174 -2.20 11.89 21.87
N ARG A 175 -2.99 11.71 20.80
CA ARG A 175 -4.45 11.91 20.79
C ARG A 175 -5.21 10.75 21.43
N GLU A 176 -4.65 9.54 21.40
CA GLU A 176 -5.24 8.35 22.01
C GLU A 176 -4.92 8.22 23.51
N LEU A 177 -3.84 8.86 23.97
CA LEU A 177 -3.47 8.85 25.39
C LEU A 177 -4.38 9.75 26.23
N ASP A 178 -4.60 9.33 27.48
CA ASP A 178 -5.32 10.11 28.49
C ASP A 178 -4.65 11.48 28.73
N GLU A 179 -5.45 12.51 29.00
CA GLU A 179 -4.94 13.87 29.15
C GLU A 179 -4.00 14.05 30.35
N HIS A 180 -4.10 13.19 31.36
CA HIS A 180 -3.26 13.18 32.55
C HIS A 180 -2.07 12.21 32.45
N ASP A 181 -1.93 11.48 31.34
CA ASP A 181 -0.78 10.62 31.12
C ASP A 181 0.51 11.45 30.96
N PRO A 182 1.56 11.23 31.78
CA PRO A 182 2.83 11.95 31.65
C PRO A 182 3.52 11.72 30.30
N ILE A 183 3.33 10.56 29.65
CA ILE A 183 3.86 10.25 28.32
C ILE A 183 3.29 11.23 27.30
N ARG A 184 1.99 11.52 27.37
CA ARG A 184 1.32 12.48 26.47
C ARG A 184 2.00 13.85 26.52
N SER A 185 2.30 14.34 27.72
CA SER A 185 3.00 15.62 27.89
C SER A 185 4.44 15.60 27.35
N ARG A 186 5.14 14.47 27.49
CA ARG A 186 6.51 14.30 26.95
C ARG A 186 6.49 14.25 25.42
N LEU A 187 5.57 13.52 24.82
CA LEU A 187 5.37 13.48 23.37
C LEU A 187 5.06 14.87 22.80
N LEU A 188 4.17 15.63 23.45
CA LEU A 188 3.85 16.98 23.01
C LEU A 188 5.08 17.90 23.05
N ASN A 189 5.91 17.79 24.11
CA ASN A 189 7.14 18.55 24.20
C ASN A 189 8.14 18.12 23.13
N GLY A 190 8.34 16.82 22.91
CA GLY A 190 9.24 16.28 21.88
C GLY A 190 8.87 16.74 20.48
N LEU A 191 7.59 16.61 20.11
CA LEU A 191 7.06 17.17 18.87
C LEU A 191 7.24 18.70 18.81
N SER A 192 6.98 19.41 19.90
CA SER A 192 7.16 20.85 19.91
C SER A 192 8.63 21.26 19.73
N GLU A 193 9.60 20.51 20.26
CA GLU A 193 11.02 20.80 20.08
C GLU A 193 11.51 20.42 18.68
N SER A 194 11.10 19.28 18.13
CA SER A 194 11.48 18.88 16.77
C SER A 194 10.98 19.88 15.72
N PHE A 195 9.73 20.33 15.82
CA PHE A 195 9.16 21.35 14.93
C PHE A 195 9.76 22.76 15.12
N ARG A 196 10.56 23.00 16.17
CA ARG A 196 11.34 24.25 16.31
C ARG A 196 12.67 24.19 15.59
N GLN A 197 13.21 23.00 15.34
CA GLN A 197 14.43 22.83 14.57
C GLN A 197 14.19 23.09 13.08
N LEU A 198 12.96 22.85 12.60
CA LEU A 198 12.60 23.08 11.21
C LEU A 198 12.68 24.56 10.82
N ASP A 199 13.40 24.84 9.74
CA ASP A 199 13.38 26.15 9.09
C ASP A 199 12.15 26.28 8.19
N LEU A 200 11.10 26.91 8.72
CA LEU A 200 9.84 27.15 8.00
C LEU A 200 9.74 28.57 7.43
N ARG A 201 10.87 29.23 7.17
CA ARG A 201 10.88 30.57 6.53
C ARG A 201 10.65 30.43 5.03
N GLU A 202 9.82 31.30 4.48
CA GLU A 202 9.62 31.37 3.04
C GLU A 202 10.69 32.25 2.37
N PRO A 203 11.12 31.91 1.13
CA PRO A 203 10.73 30.73 0.35
C PRO A 203 11.36 29.44 0.91
N PHE A 204 10.61 28.34 0.88
CA PHE A 204 11.16 27.02 1.24
C PHE A 204 12.27 26.63 0.25
N GLY A 205 13.38 26.12 0.78
CA GLY A 205 14.55 25.77 -0.01
C GLY A 205 15.49 24.89 0.81
N ASP A 206 16.78 24.90 0.46
CA ASP A 206 17.77 24.01 1.09
C ASP A 206 17.82 24.17 2.62
N GLY A 207 17.63 25.37 3.15
CA GLY A 207 17.58 25.60 4.61
C GLY A 207 16.50 24.77 5.33
N PHE A 208 15.35 24.54 4.70
CA PHE A 208 14.33 23.63 5.25
C PHE A 208 14.85 22.19 5.24
N TYR A 209 15.32 21.69 4.09
CA TYR A 209 15.76 20.31 3.94
C TYR A 209 16.96 19.97 4.85
N ASP A 210 17.92 20.90 4.98
CA ASP A 210 19.08 20.78 5.87
C ASP A 210 18.66 20.72 7.35
N SER A 211 17.54 21.34 7.71
CA SER A 211 17.03 21.35 9.09
C SER A 211 16.28 20.07 9.51
N VAL A 212 15.84 19.26 8.53
CA VAL A 212 15.00 18.08 8.78
C VAL A 212 15.75 17.00 9.56
N GLU A 213 17.04 16.80 9.27
CA GLU A 213 17.83 15.77 9.96
C GLU A 213 17.95 16.05 11.47
N VAL A 214 18.19 17.31 11.84
CA VAL A 214 18.24 17.74 13.23
C VAL A 214 16.87 17.62 13.89
N ALA A 215 15.79 17.95 13.17
CA ALA A 215 14.42 17.78 13.65
C ALA A 215 14.07 16.31 13.92
N GLN A 216 14.47 15.41 13.01
CA GLN A 216 14.29 13.97 13.14
C GLN A 216 15.03 13.42 14.36
N GLN A 217 16.33 13.72 14.50
CA GLN A 217 17.13 13.30 15.65
C GLN A 217 16.52 13.78 16.97
N THR A 218 16.08 15.04 17.03
CA THR A 218 15.40 15.60 18.21
C THR A 218 14.11 14.83 18.54
N LEU A 219 13.34 14.44 17.52
CA LEU A 219 12.12 13.66 17.71
C LEU A 219 12.45 12.26 18.23
N ASP A 220 13.41 11.56 17.63
CA ASP A 220 13.79 10.20 18.02
C ASP A 220 14.29 10.13 19.46
N GLU A 221 15.17 11.06 19.87
CA GLU A 221 15.63 11.16 21.25
C GLU A 221 14.47 11.40 22.23
N SER A 222 13.52 12.26 21.83
CA SER A 222 12.34 12.57 22.65
C SER A 222 11.39 11.37 22.76
N LEU A 223 11.20 10.61 21.68
CA LEU A 223 10.38 9.40 21.66
C LEU A 223 10.98 8.32 22.56
N ALA A 224 12.29 8.09 22.46
CA ALA A 224 13.01 7.14 23.32
C ALA A 224 12.91 7.50 24.82
N ALA A 225 12.85 8.79 25.14
CA ALA A 225 12.69 9.28 26.51
C ALA A 225 11.22 9.42 26.97
N ALA A 226 10.24 9.26 26.07
CA ALA A 226 8.83 9.56 26.38
C ALA A 226 8.22 8.55 27.35
N GLY A 227 8.50 7.25 27.19
CA GLY A 227 7.93 6.19 28.00
C GLY A 227 8.76 4.91 27.95
N SER A 228 8.47 3.98 28.86
CA SER A 228 9.07 2.65 28.81
C SER A 228 8.42 1.81 27.70
N PRO A 229 9.16 0.89 27.06
CA PRO A 229 8.58 -0.07 26.14
C PRO A 229 7.46 -0.88 26.80
N LEU A 230 6.48 -1.29 26.00
CA LEU A 230 5.44 -2.22 26.44
C LEU A 230 6.08 -3.56 26.83
N THR A 231 5.46 -4.25 27.79
CA THR A 231 5.87 -5.57 28.27
C THR A 231 5.22 -6.71 27.47
N VAL A 232 4.52 -6.37 26.39
CA VAL A 232 3.82 -7.30 25.50
C VAL A 232 4.36 -7.15 24.09
N ASP A 233 4.40 -8.27 23.38
CA ASP A 233 4.71 -8.27 21.95
C ASP A 233 3.42 -8.02 21.16
N ILE A 234 3.46 -7.03 20.28
CA ILE A 234 2.37 -6.76 19.32
C ILE A 234 2.86 -7.22 17.95
N ILE A 235 2.15 -8.19 17.37
CA ILE A 235 2.45 -8.71 16.04
C ILE A 235 1.40 -8.16 15.07
N ALA A 236 1.88 -7.52 14.00
CA ALA A 236 1.05 -7.01 12.92
C ALA A 236 1.45 -7.68 11.61
N ALA A 237 0.46 -8.06 10.80
CA ALA A 237 0.67 -8.58 9.45
C ALA A 237 -0.28 -7.85 8.50
N GLY A 238 0.20 -7.58 7.28
CA GLY A 238 -0.61 -7.03 6.22
C GLY A 238 -1.65 -8.06 5.75
N HIS A 239 -2.88 -7.62 5.51
CA HIS A 239 -3.92 -8.45 4.93
C HIS A 239 -4.77 -7.61 3.97
N ALA A 240 -5.22 -8.21 2.88
CA ALA A 240 -6.13 -7.56 1.93
C ALA A 240 -7.32 -8.48 1.65
N HIS A 241 -8.41 -8.21 2.35
CA HIS A 241 -9.70 -8.86 2.11
C HIS A 241 -10.22 -8.49 0.73
N LEU A 242 -10.57 -9.49 -0.08
CA LEU A 242 -11.10 -9.29 -1.42
C LEU A 242 -12.32 -10.19 -1.65
N ASP A 243 -13.50 -9.58 -1.66
CA ASP A 243 -14.72 -10.29 -2.05
C ASP A 243 -14.63 -10.71 -3.52
N VAL A 244 -14.84 -12.01 -3.78
CA VAL A 244 -14.76 -12.56 -5.14
C VAL A 244 -15.85 -12.00 -6.04
N ALA A 245 -17.01 -11.71 -5.47
CA ALA A 245 -18.11 -11.00 -6.11
C ALA A 245 -18.91 -10.26 -5.04
N TRP A 246 -19.03 -8.94 -5.16
CA TRP A 246 -19.82 -8.11 -4.25
C TRP A 246 -20.46 -6.95 -5.02
N LEU A 247 -19.84 -5.76 -4.97
CA LEU A 247 -20.29 -4.58 -5.72
C LEU A 247 -19.75 -4.53 -7.16
N TRP A 248 -18.98 -5.54 -7.55
CA TRP A 248 -18.36 -5.67 -8.86
C TRP A 248 -18.46 -7.12 -9.36
N PRO A 249 -18.46 -7.33 -10.68
CA PRO A 249 -18.44 -8.66 -11.26
C PRO A 249 -17.09 -9.35 -11.04
N THR A 250 -17.07 -10.69 -11.18
CA THR A 250 -15.87 -11.50 -10.99
C THR A 250 -14.72 -11.13 -11.94
N SER A 251 -15.02 -10.62 -13.14
CA SER A 251 -14.02 -10.10 -14.08
C SER A 251 -13.19 -8.98 -13.45
N GLN A 252 -13.82 -8.09 -12.69
CA GLN A 252 -13.13 -7.01 -11.99
C GLN A 252 -12.33 -7.52 -10.79
N THR A 253 -12.80 -8.56 -10.09
CA THR A 253 -12.03 -9.20 -9.02
C THR A 253 -10.68 -9.73 -9.51
N ARG A 254 -10.62 -10.32 -10.71
CA ARG A 254 -9.36 -10.79 -11.31
C ARG A 254 -8.33 -9.65 -11.41
N ARG A 255 -8.78 -8.49 -11.91
CA ARG A 255 -7.96 -7.26 -11.99
C ARG A 255 -7.65 -6.66 -10.62
N LYS A 256 -8.60 -6.66 -9.68
CA LYS A 256 -8.40 -6.21 -8.29
C LYS A 256 -7.29 -7.00 -7.61
N ALA A 257 -7.31 -8.33 -7.73
CA ALA A 257 -6.27 -9.18 -7.19
C ALA A 257 -4.89 -8.81 -7.75
N ALA A 258 -4.78 -8.52 -9.05
CA ALA A 258 -3.51 -8.15 -9.68
C ALA A 258 -2.99 -6.81 -9.14
N ARG A 259 -3.87 -5.80 -9.02
CA ARG A 259 -3.54 -4.49 -8.42
C ARG A 259 -3.11 -4.62 -6.96
N THR A 260 -3.87 -5.38 -6.17
CA THR A 260 -3.57 -5.59 -4.75
C THR A 260 -2.23 -6.30 -4.58
N PHE A 261 -2.02 -7.43 -5.26
CA PHE A 261 -0.82 -8.23 -5.05
C PHE A 261 0.43 -7.57 -5.61
N SER A 262 0.34 -6.87 -6.76
CA SER A 262 1.47 -6.07 -7.25
C SER A 262 1.86 -4.97 -6.26
N SER A 263 0.89 -4.24 -5.69
CA SER A 263 1.18 -3.24 -4.65
C SER A 263 1.80 -3.84 -3.38
N VAL A 264 1.32 -5.00 -2.92
CA VAL A 264 1.93 -5.74 -1.79
C VAL A 264 3.37 -6.14 -2.11
N LEU A 265 3.66 -6.61 -3.33
CA LEU A 265 5.02 -6.95 -3.75
C LEU A 265 5.94 -5.72 -3.74
N ARG A 266 5.46 -4.55 -4.17
CA ARG A 266 6.22 -3.29 -4.11
C ARG A 266 6.47 -2.84 -2.66
N LEU A 267 5.50 -3.03 -1.76
CA LEU A 267 5.68 -2.75 -0.33
C LEU A 267 6.73 -3.69 0.30
N MET A 268 6.70 -4.98 -0.05
CA MET A 268 7.68 -5.97 0.40
C MET A 268 9.11 -5.68 -0.04
N GLU A 269 9.31 -4.96 -1.15
CA GLU A 269 10.63 -4.51 -1.59
C GLU A 269 11.14 -3.32 -0.77
N GLN A 270 10.23 -2.42 -0.36
CA GLN A 270 10.57 -1.23 0.42
C GLN A 270 10.76 -1.54 1.91
N PHE A 271 9.98 -2.48 2.44
CA PHE A 271 9.95 -2.81 3.86
C PHE A 271 10.35 -4.28 4.05
N SER A 272 11.59 -4.52 4.49
CA SER A 272 12.13 -5.87 4.70
C SER A 272 11.30 -6.69 5.69
N ASP A 273 10.77 -6.03 6.72
CA ASP A 273 10.07 -6.64 7.85
C ASP A 273 8.55 -6.75 7.59
N PHE A 274 8.08 -6.37 6.40
CA PHE A 274 6.67 -6.47 6.05
C PHE A 274 6.29 -7.90 5.68
N HIS A 275 5.38 -8.47 6.47
CA HIS A 275 4.74 -9.75 6.22
C HIS A 275 3.31 -9.53 5.73
N PHE A 276 2.87 -10.34 4.78
CA PHE A 276 1.53 -10.29 4.23
C PHE A 276 0.86 -11.67 4.26
N THR A 277 -0.44 -11.68 4.49
CA THR A 277 -1.24 -12.90 4.52
C THR A 277 -2.44 -12.80 3.59
N GLN A 278 -2.70 -13.87 2.84
CA GLN A 278 -3.88 -13.96 1.98
C GLN A 278 -4.51 -15.35 1.98
N SER A 279 -5.83 -15.37 2.13
CA SER A 279 -6.67 -16.48 2.58
C SER A 279 -7.35 -17.28 1.46
N GLN A 280 -7.46 -16.72 0.25
CA GLN A 280 -8.33 -17.25 -0.81
C GLN A 280 -7.55 -17.86 -2.01
N PRO A 281 -7.46 -19.20 -2.13
CA PRO A 281 -6.93 -19.94 -3.28
C PRO A 281 -7.45 -19.46 -4.64
N GLN A 282 -8.74 -19.11 -4.72
CA GLN A 282 -9.36 -18.64 -5.96
C GLN A 282 -8.67 -17.40 -6.53
N LEU A 283 -8.17 -16.49 -5.69
CA LEU A 283 -7.47 -15.29 -6.14
C LEU A 283 -6.10 -15.64 -6.71
N TYR A 284 -5.35 -16.54 -6.05
CA TYR A 284 -4.09 -17.05 -6.57
C TYR A 284 -4.26 -17.73 -7.92
N ARG A 285 -5.36 -18.48 -8.10
CA ARG A 285 -5.67 -19.11 -9.38
C ARG A 285 -5.89 -18.08 -10.49
N TYR A 286 -6.65 -17.02 -10.21
CA TYR A 286 -6.83 -15.94 -11.18
C TYR A 286 -5.51 -15.29 -11.58
N ILE A 287 -4.63 -15.04 -10.63
CA ILE A 287 -3.33 -14.44 -10.90
C ILE A 287 -2.39 -15.39 -11.65
N CYS A 288 -2.41 -16.68 -11.33
CA CYS A 288 -1.67 -17.68 -12.09
C CYS A 288 -2.14 -17.78 -13.55
N GLU A 289 -3.44 -17.60 -13.81
CA GLU A 289 -4.03 -17.65 -15.15
C GLU A 289 -3.79 -16.36 -15.96
N ASP A 290 -3.95 -15.19 -15.33
CA ASP A 290 -3.96 -13.90 -16.03
C ASP A 290 -2.60 -13.17 -15.99
N TYR A 291 -1.86 -13.32 -14.89
CA TYR A 291 -0.65 -12.56 -14.59
C TYR A 291 0.47 -13.48 -14.07
N PRO A 292 0.97 -14.41 -14.89
CA PRO A 292 1.96 -15.41 -14.47
C PRO A 292 3.22 -14.78 -13.85
N ASP A 293 3.67 -13.63 -14.35
CA ASP A 293 4.85 -12.91 -13.82
C ASP A 293 4.62 -12.37 -12.40
N ILE A 294 3.38 -11.97 -12.07
CA ILE A 294 3.01 -11.58 -10.70
C ILE A 294 2.94 -12.82 -9.83
N PHE A 295 2.39 -13.93 -10.34
CA PHE A 295 2.31 -15.19 -9.62
C PHE A 295 3.70 -15.74 -9.25
N GLU A 296 4.68 -15.65 -10.15
CA GLU A 296 6.06 -16.06 -9.90
C GLU A 296 6.70 -15.24 -8.77
N GLN A 297 6.47 -13.92 -8.74
CA GLN A 297 6.94 -13.07 -7.65
C GLN A 297 6.28 -13.44 -6.32
N ILE A 298 4.97 -13.71 -6.31
CA ILE A 298 4.27 -14.20 -5.12
C ILE A 298 4.91 -15.51 -4.63
N TRP A 299 5.14 -16.45 -5.54
CA TRP A 299 5.75 -17.74 -5.22
C TRP A 299 7.13 -17.58 -4.56
N ALA A 300 7.96 -16.66 -5.07
CA ALA A 300 9.24 -16.33 -4.46
C ALA A 300 9.08 -15.77 -3.03
N ARG A 301 8.10 -14.90 -2.79
CA ARG A 301 7.82 -14.33 -1.44
C ARG A 301 7.24 -15.34 -0.47
N VAL A 302 6.49 -16.34 -0.97
CA VAL A 302 6.03 -17.47 -0.16
C VAL A 302 7.21 -18.35 0.25
N ALA A 303 8.12 -18.66 -0.68
CA ALA A 303 9.33 -19.42 -0.38
C ALA A 303 10.27 -18.67 0.62
N GLU A 304 10.28 -17.33 0.57
CA GLU A 304 10.98 -16.47 1.53
C GLU A 304 10.34 -16.47 2.94
N GLY A 305 9.06 -16.87 3.04
CA GLY A 305 8.30 -16.86 4.30
C GLY A 305 7.71 -15.49 4.68
N ARG A 306 7.73 -14.51 3.76
CA ARG A 306 7.13 -13.17 3.98
C ARG A 306 5.71 -13.04 3.42
N TRP A 307 5.34 -13.93 2.51
CA TRP A 307 3.98 -14.09 2.02
C TRP A 307 3.38 -15.38 2.58
N GLU A 308 2.45 -15.25 3.51
CA GLU A 308 1.80 -16.37 4.16
C GLU A 308 0.51 -16.74 3.41
N VAL A 309 0.48 -17.94 2.85
CA VAL A 309 -0.75 -18.54 2.34
C VAL A 309 -1.56 -19.05 3.53
N THR A 310 -2.62 -18.33 3.87
CA THR A 310 -3.53 -18.70 4.97
C THR A 310 -4.87 -19.14 4.41
N GLY A 311 -5.80 -19.51 5.28
CA GLY A 311 -7.10 -20.00 4.88
C GLY A 311 -7.10 -21.48 4.52
N GLY A 312 -8.16 -22.17 4.91
CA GLY A 312 -8.37 -23.57 4.55
C GLY A 312 -9.39 -23.76 3.44
N MET A 313 -10.19 -22.74 3.14
CA MET A 313 -11.31 -22.80 2.20
C MET A 313 -10.89 -22.30 0.81
N TRP A 314 -11.63 -22.69 -0.24
CA TRP A 314 -11.34 -22.27 -1.62
C TRP A 314 -11.64 -20.77 -1.84
N VAL A 315 -12.72 -20.32 -1.22
CA VAL A 315 -13.07 -18.92 -1.00
C VAL A 315 -13.50 -18.75 0.45
N GLU A 316 -13.59 -17.53 0.94
CA GLU A 316 -14.18 -17.23 2.26
C GLU A 316 -15.70 -17.37 2.22
N ALA A 317 -16.17 -18.63 2.18
CA ALA A 317 -17.57 -18.97 1.97
C ALA A 317 -18.44 -18.70 3.21
N ASP A 318 -19.71 -18.37 2.97
CA ASP A 318 -20.73 -18.38 4.01
C ASP A 318 -20.89 -19.80 4.59
N CYS A 319 -20.91 -19.91 5.91
CA CYS A 319 -20.95 -21.19 6.62
C CYS A 319 -22.37 -21.58 7.11
N ASN A 320 -23.38 -20.73 6.90
CA ASN A 320 -24.76 -20.97 7.36
C ASN A 320 -25.66 -21.53 6.25
N VAL A 321 -25.50 -21.05 5.03
CA VAL A 321 -26.35 -21.37 3.88
C VAL A 321 -25.88 -22.64 3.17
N ILE A 322 -24.59 -22.95 3.22
CA ILE A 322 -24.02 -24.09 2.49
C ILE A 322 -24.22 -25.41 3.26
N GLY A 323 -24.50 -26.48 2.52
CA GLY A 323 -24.55 -27.82 3.11
C GLY A 323 -23.17 -28.36 3.50
N ALA A 324 -23.14 -29.40 4.34
CA ALA A 324 -21.91 -30.00 4.84
C ALA A 324 -20.94 -30.46 3.73
N GLU A 325 -21.45 -31.04 2.64
CA GLU A 325 -20.60 -31.45 1.50
C GLU A 325 -19.93 -30.24 0.85
N SER A 326 -20.65 -29.13 0.65
CA SER A 326 -20.07 -27.91 0.09
C SER A 326 -18.96 -27.35 0.98
N LEU A 327 -19.15 -27.37 2.30
CA LEU A 327 -18.12 -26.95 3.27
C LEU A 327 -16.90 -27.89 3.22
N VAL A 328 -17.09 -29.21 3.14
CA VAL A 328 -15.99 -30.17 2.95
C VAL A 328 -15.23 -29.88 1.65
N ARG A 329 -15.93 -29.55 0.55
CA ARG A 329 -15.31 -29.19 -0.73
C ARG A 329 -14.51 -27.90 -0.65
N GLN A 330 -14.97 -26.90 0.10
CA GLN A 330 -14.18 -25.68 0.35
C GLN A 330 -12.82 -26.06 0.93
N PHE A 331 -12.79 -26.92 1.95
CA PHE A 331 -11.53 -27.36 2.58
C PHE A 331 -10.66 -28.21 1.66
N LEU A 332 -11.27 -29.21 1.00
CA LEU A 332 -10.56 -30.13 0.12
C LEU A 332 -9.87 -29.38 -1.04
N LEU A 333 -10.63 -28.49 -1.71
CA LEU A 333 -10.13 -27.74 -2.86
C LEU A 333 -9.12 -26.69 -2.43
N GLY A 334 -9.39 -25.95 -1.35
CA GLY A 334 -8.50 -24.89 -0.89
C GLY A 334 -7.15 -25.43 -0.43
N ARG A 335 -7.15 -26.39 0.49
CA ARG A 335 -5.92 -27.02 0.98
C ARG A 335 -5.19 -27.80 -0.11
N GLY A 336 -5.93 -28.48 -0.98
CA GLY A 336 -5.34 -29.20 -2.12
C GLY A 336 -4.61 -28.26 -3.08
N TYR A 337 -5.15 -27.06 -3.32
CA TYR A 337 -4.50 -26.06 -4.17
C TYR A 337 -3.22 -25.52 -3.56
N PHE A 338 -3.25 -25.15 -2.28
CA PHE A 338 -2.05 -24.66 -1.60
C PHE A 338 -0.98 -25.74 -1.52
N SER A 339 -1.35 -26.98 -1.16
CA SER A 339 -0.44 -28.13 -1.17
C SER A 339 0.23 -28.33 -2.52
N LYS A 340 -0.53 -28.22 -3.61
CA LYS A 340 -0.02 -28.40 -4.97
C LYS A 340 0.95 -27.29 -5.42
N HIS A 341 0.69 -26.02 -5.08
CA HIS A 341 1.45 -24.89 -5.64
C HIS A 341 2.55 -24.36 -4.69
N PHE A 342 2.36 -24.49 -3.38
CA PHE A 342 3.24 -23.91 -2.36
C PHE A 342 3.81 -24.95 -1.38
N GLY A 343 3.48 -26.24 -1.55
CA GLY A 343 3.93 -27.32 -0.66
C GLY A 343 3.07 -27.48 0.59
N GLU A 344 3.52 -28.30 1.56
CA GLU A 344 2.80 -28.51 2.82
C GLU A 344 2.83 -27.25 3.70
N ALA A 345 1.96 -26.29 3.41
CA ALA A 345 1.71 -25.15 4.27
C ALA A 345 0.67 -25.52 5.35
N GLU A 346 0.98 -25.22 6.61
CA GLU A 346 -0.05 -25.17 7.66
C GLU A 346 -0.92 -23.93 7.37
N THR A 347 -2.13 -24.11 6.84
CA THR A 347 -3.02 -23.00 6.49
C THR A 347 -4.14 -22.84 7.53
N PRO A 348 -3.95 -22.01 8.57
CA PRO A 348 -4.99 -21.77 9.57
C PRO A 348 -6.23 -21.17 8.90
N ILE A 349 -7.40 -21.68 9.28
CA ILE A 349 -8.69 -21.26 8.70
C ILE A 349 -9.08 -19.89 9.29
N LEU A 350 -9.26 -18.91 8.41
CA LEU A 350 -9.90 -17.63 8.74
C LEU A 350 -11.32 -17.66 8.15
N PRO A 351 -12.38 -17.80 8.98
CA PRO A 351 -13.74 -17.64 8.49
C PRO A 351 -14.06 -16.16 8.28
N SER A 352 -14.80 -15.83 7.21
CA SER A 352 -15.34 -14.48 7.04
C SER A 352 -16.65 -14.31 7.83
N TYR A 353 -16.72 -13.17 8.53
CA TYR A 353 -17.92 -12.47 9.02
C TYR A 353 -19.01 -13.20 9.85
N SER A 354 -18.93 -14.50 10.15
CA SER A 354 -19.90 -15.17 11.04
C SER A 354 -19.24 -16.03 12.11
N PRO A 355 -19.75 -16.04 13.36
CA PRO A 355 -19.24 -16.91 14.40
C PRO A 355 -19.43 -18.37 14.01
N PRO A 356 -18.45 -19.25 14.31
CA PRO A 356 -18.49 -20.62 13.84
C PRO A 356 -19.64 -21.41 14.44
N SER A 357 -20.39 -22.11 13.61
CA SER A 357 -21.41 -23.09 14.02
C SER A 357 -20.77 -24.34 14.64
N ALA A 358 -21.50 -25.07 15.48
CA ALA A 358 -20.99 -26.25 16.20
C ALA A 358 -20.46 -27.37 15.27
N GLY A 359 -20.89 -27.42 14.01
CA GLY A 359 -20.38 -28.34 13.00
C GLY A 359 -18.97 -28.00 12.50
N GLU A 360 -18.56 -26.73 12.57
CA GLU A 360 -17.27 -26.23 12.06
C GLU A 360 -16.09 -26.70 12.91
N MET A 361 -16.24 -26.72 14.25
CA MET A 361 -15.21 -27.27 15.13
C MET A 361 -15.00 -28.77 14.91
N ALA A 362 -16.03 -29.53 14.52
CA ALA A 362 -15.90 -30.97 14.28
C ALA A 362 -15.12 -31.29 12.99
N VAL A 363 -15.25 -30.46 11.95
CA VAL A 363 -14.58 -30.66 10.65
C VAL A 363 -13.15 -30.09 10.64
N ALA A 364 -12.91 -28.96 11.31
CA ALA A 364 -11.56 -28.37 11.41
C ALA A 364 -10.57 -29.19 12.26
N VAL A 365 -11.06 -30.02 13.19
CA VAL A 365 -10.24 -30.68 14.24
C VAL A 365 -9.55 -31.99 13.82
N ARG A 366 -9.80 -32.55 12.64
CA ARG A 366 -9.14 -33.80 12.20
C ARG A 366 -8.44 -33.64 10.85
N PRO A 367 -7.10 -33.39 10.75
CA PRO A 367 -6.02 -33.39 11.75
C PRO A 367 -5.27 -32.04 11.76
N ALA A 368 -5.64 -31.12 12.66
CA ALA A 368 -4.82 -29.95 12.94
C ALA A 368 -3.82 -30.32 14.04
N LYS A 369 -2.51 -30.35 13.74
CA LYS A 369 -1.51 -30.17 14.79
C LYS A 369 -1.79 -28.80 15.40
N CYS A 370 -1.98 -28.77 16.71
CA CYS A 370 -2.29 -27.58 17.47
C CYS A 370 -1.32 -26.43 17.16
N TRP A 371 -1.89 -25.23 17.14
CA TRP A 371 -1.24 -23.91 17.21
C TRP A 371 0.19 -23.95 17.73
N ARG A 372 1.14 -23.52 16.89
CA ARG A 372 2.50 -23.18 17.35
C ARG A 372 2.41 -21.95 18.24
N THR A 373 2.91 -22.06 19.45
CA THR A 373 3.00 -20.93 20.39
C THR A 373 4.16 -20.02 19.99
N ALA A 374 4.16 -18.77 20.47
CA ALA A 374 5.20 -17.77 20.20
C ALA A 374 6.66 -18.24 20.45
N SER A 375 6.83 -19.35 21.17
CA SER A 375 8.10 -20.04 21.41
C SER A 375 8.72 -20.75 20.19
N ASP A 376 7.96 -20.97 19.11
CA ASP A 376 8.40 -21.74 17.95
C ASP A 376 8.99 -20.88 16.82
N TRP A 377 9.00 -19.56 17.01
CA TRP A 377 9.69 -18.63 16.12
C TRP A 377 11.16 -18.56 16.51
N PRO A 378 12.12 -18.79 15.59
CA PRO A 378 13.51 -18.44 15.85
C PRO A 378 13.61 -16.91 15.88
N ILE A 379 13.43 -16.32 17.07
CA ILE A 379 13.78 -14.94 17.35
C ILE A 379 15.29 -14.85 17.17
N THR A 380 15.73 -14.47 15.98
CA THR A 380 17.12 -14.11 15.75
C THR A 380 17.27 -12.71 16.31
N PRO A 381 18.02 -12.48 17.40
CA PRO A 381 18.20 -11.13 17.90
C PRO A 381 18.91 -10.32 16.83
N ALA A 382 18.24 -9.30 16.31
CA ALA A 382 18.85 -8.30 15.43
C ALA A 382 20.03 -7.68 16.18
N ARG A 383 21.25 -8.14 15.88
CA ARG A 383 22.46 -7.47 16.33
C ARG A 383 22.48 -6.09 15.68
N GLN A 384 22.24 -5.05 16.48
CA GLN A 384 22.62 -3.68 16.16
C GLN A 384 24.10 -3.67 15.72
N ARG A 385 24.33 -3.53 14.42
CA ARG A 385 25.63 -3.10 13.91
C ARG A 385 25.68 -1.58 14.03
N VAL A 386 26.19 -1.13 15.17
CA VAL A 386 26.76 0.21 15.31
C VAL A 386 28.00 0.24 14.41
N HIS A 387 27.91 0.89 13.25
CA HIS A 387 29.10 1.29 12.52
C HIS A 387 29.67 2.55 13.20
N ARG A 388 30.93 2.44 13.62
CA ARG A 388 31.76 3.52 14.18
C ARG A 388 32.08 4.58 13.15
#